data_AF-A0A2P7ZUD8-F1
#
_entry.id   AF-A0A2P7ZUD8-F1
#
_cell.length_a   1.000
_cell.length_b   1.000
_cell.length_c   1.000
_cell.angle_alpha   90.00
_cell.angle_beta   90.00
_cell.angle_gamma   90.00
#
_symmetry.space_group_name_H-M   'P 1'
#
loop_
_entity.id
_entity.type
_entity.pdbx_description
1 polymer ?
#
loop_
_entity_poly.entity_id
_entity_poly.type
_entity_poly.pdbx_seq_one_letter_code
_entity_poly.pdbx_strand_id
1 'polypeptide(L)'
;MSTEISPPPVKRRRLDSSPPSNTTLRVYAWNINGIAPFLQAPQKQITSFFTPSPTKSTISVSEPPPPPRASLRDFLRRHSFPHLLLLQEVKIAPTDTTTQTLVQRAVATLHSSPNEPDYLAFFTLPTDKFNATGFGRKVYGVCSLIRRDFFTSQGVTVRNVDWDAEGRFSVIETEGREGWPRLSIWNVYAVNGTEFEYRDPDTGEVRGTRHGRKLEVQRLMRGEVERLEAEGYGVVLAGDMNIARDGRDGWPGLRTRPAQHMRNRRDFVEKFFGDGEGGLGMCDTFREMEGEARRYTYYPRGVKWGESCDRVDYAICSKALKGALTEAGMLNSEQERGPSDHVPVFATFDFGHSRGGSKKIKQDDPGGGMENSE
;
A
#
# COMPACT_ATOMS: atom_id res chain seq x y z
N MET A 1 21.48 31.74 8.64
CA MET A 1 20.27 31.68 7.80
C MET A 1 19.55 30.39 8.13
N SER A 2 18.51 30.49 8.95
CA SER A 2 17.74 29.40 9.54
C SER A 2 16.57 29.04 8.62
N THR A 3 16.66 27.91 7.94
CA THR A 3 15.52 27.33 7.22
C THR A 3 14.76 26.43 8.18
N GLU A 4 13.53 26.83 8.51
CA GLU A 4 12.58 26.11 9.36
C GLU A 4 12.42 24.66 8.91
N ILE A 5 12.90 23.72 9.74
CA ILE A 5 12.52 22.31 9.66
C ILE A 5 11.49 22.08 10.75
N SER A 6 10.26 22.48 10.45
CA SER A 6 9.02 21.94 11.03
C SER A 6 7.85 22.55 10.26
N PRO A 7 6.92 21.79 9.67
CA PRO A 7 5.68 22.42 9.25
C PRO A 7 4.87 22.81 10.50
N PRO A 8 4.15 23.94 10.46
CA PRO A 8 3.24 24.38 11.53
C PRO A 8 2.10 23.36 11.71
N PRO A 9 1.31 23.45 12.80
CA PRO A 9 0.16 22.57 12.99
C PRO A 9 -0.75 22.73 11.78
N VAL A 10 -0.91 21.66 11.00
CA VAL A 10 -1.71 21.68 9.77
C VAL A 10 -3.14 22.05 10.16
N LYS A 11 -3.58 23.23 9.70
CA LYS A 11 -5.01 23.53 9.55
C LYS A 11 -5.60 22.35 8.79
N ARG A 12 -6.44 21.59 9.48
CA ARG A 12 -7.15 20.39 9.03
C ARG A 12 -7.81 20.66 7.69
N ARG A 13 -7.11 20.42 6.57
CA ARG A 13 -7.77 20.23 5.29
C ARG A 13 -8.43 18.86 5.44
N ARG A 14 -9.73 18.85 5.78
CA ARG A 14 -10.53 17.66 5.55
C ARG A 14 -10.28 17.28 4.10
N LEU A 15 -9.74 16.09 3.88
CA LEU A 15 -9.95 15.43 2.61
C LEU A 15 -11.48 15.38 2.49
N ASP A 16 -12.06 16.25 1.66
CA ASP A 16 -13.44 16.08 1.20
C ASP A 16 -13.42 14.88 0.25
N SER A 17 -13.12 13.70 0.80
CA SER A 17 -13.12 12.46 0.06
C SER A 17 -14.58 12.05 -0.07
N SER A 18 -15.22 12.51 -1.15
CA SER A 18 -16.47 11.92 -1.59
C SER A 18 -16.31 10.38 -1.67
N PRO A 19 -17.39 9.61 -1.44
CA PRO A 19 -17.38 8.19 -1.70
C PRO A 19 -16.87 7.95 -3.14
N PRO A 20 -16.08 6.90 -3.38
CA PRO A 20 -15.64 6.58 -4.73
C PRO A 20 -16.85 6.47 -5.67
N SER A 21 -16.82 7.19 -6.80
CA SER A 21 -17.81 7.04 -7.86
C SER A 21 -17.62 5.70 -8.60
N ASN A 22 -18.60 5.30 -9.40
CA ASN A 22 -18.55 4.08 -10.23
C ASN A 22 -17.43 4.08 -11.27
N THR A 23 -16.75 5.20 -11.49
CA THR A 23 -15.63 5.33 -12.45
C THR A 23 -14.27 5.48 -11.79
N THR A 24 -14.23 5.55 -10.45
CA THR A 24 -13.00 5.85 -9.72
C THR A 24 -12.45 4.63 -9.01
N LEU A 25 -11.14 4.40 -9.08
CA LEU A 25 -10.42 3.47 -8.21
C LEU A 25 -9.80 4.22 -7.05
N ARG A 26 -9.91 3.70 -5.82
CA ARG A 26 -9.20 4.26 -4.66
C ARG A 26 -8.49 3.13 -3.92
N VAL A 27 -7.17 3.21 -3.87
CA VAL A 27 -6.28 2.20 -3.27
C VAL A 27 -5.53 2.83 -2.11
N TYR A 28 -5.56 2.16 -0.97
CA TYR A 28 -4.67 2.45 0.16
C TYR A 28 -3.69 1.29 0.36
N ALA A 29 -2.47 1.61 0.76
CA ALA A 29 -1.48 0.64 1.19
C ALA A 29 -0.91 1.02 2.55
N TRP A 30 -0.75 0.05 3.45
CA TRP A 30 -0.28 0.29 4.81
C TRP A 30 0.47 -0.90 5.39
N ASN A 31 1.75 -0.72 5.67
CA ASN A 31 2.49 -1.64 6.52
C ASN A 31 1.99 -1.44 7.96
N ILE A 32 1.27 -2.43 8.49
CA ILE A 32 0.63 -2.33 9.80
C ILE A 32 1.49 -2.90 10.93
N ASN A 33 2.61 -3.55 10.59
CA ASN A 33 3.55 -4.14 11.54
C ASN A 33 2.83 -5.01 12.59
N GLY A 34 1.99 -5.93 12.11
CA GLY A 34 1.22 -6.88 12.90
C GLY A 34 -0.27 -6.53 13.01
N ILE A 35 -1.12 -7.51 12.73
CA ILE A 35 -2.58 -7.32 12.71
C ILE A 35 -3.22 -7.23 14.10
N ALA A 36 -2.59 -7.78 15.12
CA ALA A 36 -3.20 -7.99 16.43
C ALA A 36 -3.80 -6.72 17.08
N PRO A 37 -3.16 -5.53 17.03
CA PRO A 37 -3.73 -4.30 17.59
C PRO A 37 -5.05 -3.85 16.97
N PHE A 38 -5.36 -4.32 15.76
CA PHE A 38 -6.55 -3.95 15.00
C PHE A 38 -7.73 -4.91 15.19
N LEU A 39 -7.50 -6.02 15.88
CA LEU A 39 -8.50 -7.04 16.12
C LEU A 39 -9.05 -6.90 17.53
N GLN A 40 -10.36 -6.96 17.66
CA GLN A 40 -10.97 -7.11 18.97
C GLN A 40 -10.60 -8.50 19.47
N ALA A 41 -9.97 -8.57 20.65
CA ALA A 41 -9.75 -9.85 21.31
C ALA A 41 -11.11 -10.56 21.44
N PRO A 42 -11.23 -11.86 21.08
CA PRO A 42 -12.40 -12.62 21.49
C PRO A 42 -12.52 -12.45 23.00
N GLN A 43 -13.73 -12.10 23.47
CA GLN A 43 -14.02 -11.88 24.90
C GLN A 43 -13.20 -12.85 25.73
N LYS A 44 -12.31 -12.31 26.58
CA LYS A 44 -11.51 -13.12 27.51
C LYS A 44 -12.45 -14.16 28.10
N GLN A 45 -12.06 -15.44 28.04
CA GLN A 45 -12.73 -16.49 28.79
C GLN A 45 -12.99 -15.97 30.20
N ILE A 46 -14.19 -16.24 30.69
CA ILE A 46 -14.73 -15.92 32.01
C ILE A 46 -13.82 -16.56 33.08
N THR A 47 -12.64 -15.98 33.32
CA THR A 47 -11.72 -16.38 34.39
C THR A 47 -11.44 -15.21 35.34
N SER A 48 -11.87 -13.99 34.99
CA SER A 48 -11.83 -12.84 35.90
C SER A 48 -12.90 -12.86 36.99
N PHE A 49 -13.78 -13.88 37.03
CA PHE A 49 -14.77 -14.07 38.09
C PHE A 49 -14.21 -14.73 39.36
N PHE A 50 -12.93 -15.15 39.35
CA PHE A 50 -12.24 -15.62 40.55
C PHE A 50 -11.09 -14.67 40.92
N THR A 51 -11.45 -13.47 41.36
CA THR A 51 -10.51 -12.61 42.10
C THR A 51 -11.16 -12.30 43.46
N PRO A 52 -10.54 -12.65 44.60
CA PRO A 52 -11.08 -12.28 45.91
C PRO A 52 -11.15 -10.75 46.03
N SER A 53 -12.28 -10.23 46.50
CA SER A 53 -12.51 -8.79 46.65
C SER A 53 -11.49 -8.15 47.59
N PRO A 54 -10.78 -7.08 47.19
CA PRO A 54 -10.07 -6.25 48.14
C PRO A 54 -11.05 -5.29 48.83
N THR A 55 -10.84 -5.14 50.12
CA THR A 55 -11.53 -4.25 51.05
C THR A 55 -11.44 -2.77 50.65
N LYS A 56 -12.46 -2.02 51.06
CA LYS A 56 -12.73 -0.59 50.84
C LYS A 56 -11.53 0.36 51.04
N SER A 57 -11.69 1.56 50.46
CA SER A 57 -10.83 2.76 50.42
C SER A 57 -9.89 2.75 49.20
N THR A 58 -9.81 3.76 48.33
CA THR A 58 -9.89 5.23 48.46
C THR A 58 -10.36 5.85 47.13
N ILE A 59 -10.73 7.13 47.18
CA ILE A 59 -11.20 8.02 46.10
C ILE A 59 -10.39 7.83 44.80
N SER A 60 -11.04 7.35 43.74
CA SER A 60 -10.42 7.21 42.41
C SER A 60 -10.46 8.54 41.66
N VAL A 61 -9.29 9.15 41.48
CA VAL A 61 -9.06 10.17 40.44
C VAL A 61 -9.44 9.54 39.11
N SER A 62 -10.34 10.18 38.35
CA SER A 62 -10.78 9.69 37.04
C SER A 62 -9.57 9.56 36.11
N GLU A 63 -9.14 8.33 35.85
CA GLU A 63 -8.14 8.06 34.82
C GLU A 63 -8.66 8.61 33.48
N PRO A 64 -7.80 9.26 32.66
CA PRO A 64 -8.19 9.65 31.33
C PRO A 64 -8.66 8.40 30.55
N PRO A 65 -9.69 8.53 29.71
CA PRO A 65 -10.20 7.40 28.95
C PRO A 65 -9.05 6.76 28.15
N PRO A 66 -8.99 5.43 28.09
CA PRO A 66 -7.93 4.76 27.35
C PRO A 66 -7.93 5.26 25.90
N PRO A 67 -6.75 5.39 25.28
CA PRO A 67 -6.66 5.85 23.90
C PRO A 67 -7.55 4.98 23.00
N PRO A 68 -8.21 5.56 21.99
CA PRO A 68 -9.09 4.82 21.10
C PRO A 68 -8.30 3.68 20.44
N ARG A 69 -8.88 2.48 20.49
CA ARG A 69 -8.26 1.29 19.90
C ARG A 69 -8.21 1.42 18.38
N ALA A 70 -7.11 0.97 17.78
CA ALA A 70 -6.99 0.90 16.33
C ALA A 70 -8.04 -0.08 15.77
N SER A 71 -8.65 0.27 14.64
CA SER A 71 -9.78 -0.47 14.07
C SER A 71 -9.74 -0.35 12.55
N LEU A 72 -9.73 -1.50 11.85
CA LEU A 72 -9.77 -1.54 10.38
C LEU A 72 -11.07 -0.91 9.88
N ARG A 73 -12.21 -1.22 10.49
CA ARG A 73 -13.50 -0.67 10.06
C ARG A 73 -13.56 0.85 10.23
N ASP A 74 -13.02 1.37 11.32
CA ASP A 74 -13.00 2.82 11.54
C ASP A 74 -12.04 3.52 10.57
N PHE A 75 -10.93 2.87 10.21
CA PHE A 75 -10.09 3.35 9.12
C PHE A 75 -10.87 3.41 7.79
N LEU A 76 -11.53 2.33 7.40
CA LEU A 76 -12.34 2.27 6.18
C LEU A 76 -13.41 3.36 6.17
N ARG A 77 -14.12 3.55 7.28
CA ARG A 77 -15.17 4.58 7.42
C ARG A 77 -14.61 6.01 7.29
N ARG A 78 -13.50 6.31 7.98
CA ARG A 78 -12.88 7.65 7.96
C ARG A 78 -12.35 8.05 6.58
N HIS A 79 -12.01 7.07 5.75
CA HIS A 79 -11.48 7.26 4.40
C HIS A 79 -12.48 6.92 3.30
N SER A 80 -13.78 7.04 3.62
CA SER A 80 -14.92 6.90 2.71
C SER A 80 -14.96 5.57 1.96
N PHE A 81 -14.62 4.47 2.64
CA PHE A 81 -14.70 3.10 2.14
C PHE A 81 -14.00 2.90 0.78
N PRO A 82 -12.65 2.96 0.75
CA PRO A 82 -11.89 2.79 -0.48
C PRO A 82 -12.12 1.41 -1.11
N HIS A 83 -11.89 1.29 -2.41
CA HIS A 83 -12.04 0.02 -3.12
C HIS A 83 -11.09 -1.06 -2.59
N LEU A 84 -9.86 -0.67 -2.27
CA LEU A 84 -8.86 -1.57 -1.71
C LEU A 84 -8.13 -0.94 -0.52
N LEU A 85 -7.92 -1.75 0.51
CA LEU A 85 -6.95 -1.50 1.58
C LEU A 85 -5.96 -2.67 1.62
N LEU A 86 -4.72 -2.39 1.26
CA LEU A 86 -3.64 -3.35 1.12
C LEU A 86 -2.75 -3.30 2.35
N LEU A 87 -2.73 -4.37 3.14
CA LEU A 87 -2.02 -4.45 4.41
C LEU A 87 -0.75 -5.29 4.25
N GLN A 88 0.39 -4.74 4.71
CA GLN A 88 1.67 -5.43 4.77
C GLN A 88 2.08 -5.77 6.21
N GLU A 89 2.94 -6.76 6.37
CA GLU A 89 3.36 -7.32 7.67
C GLU A 89 2.18 -7.67 8.57
N VAL A 90 1.19 -8.39 8.05
CA VAL A 90 0.05 -8.80 8.88
C VAL A 90 0.48 -9.73 10.02
N LYS A 91 1.60 -10.44 9.86
CA LYS A 91 2.19 -11.35 10.86
C LYS A 91 1.14 -12.35 11.33
N ILE A 92 0.58 -13.08 10.39
CA ILE A 92 -0.37 -14.18 10.63
C ILE A 92 0.30 -15.46 10.15
N ALA A 93 0.33 -16.50 10.99
CA ALA A 93 0.82 -17.80 10.56
C ALA A 93 -0.19 -18.44 9.58
N PRO A 94 0.24 -19.20 8.55
CA PRO A 94 -0.68 -19.82 7.58
C PRO A 94 -1.76 -20.70 8.23
N THR A 95 -1.44 -21.33 9.35
CA THR A 95 -2.33 -22.21 10.11
C THR A 95 -3.22 -21.47 11.12
N ASP A 96 -3.01 -20.17 11.31
CA ASP A 96 -3.81 -19.36 12.24
C ASP A 96 -5.11 -18.90 11.56
N THR A 97 -6.03 -19.86 11.40
CA THR A 97 -7.36 -19.61 10.83
C THR A 97 -8.22 -18.73 11.73
N THR A 98 -7.98 -18.76 13.04
CA THR A 98 -8.71 -17.95 14.02
C THR A 98 -8.45 -16.46 13.79
N THR A 99 -7.20 -16.05 13.68
CA THR A 99 -6.85 -14.65 13.39
C THR A 99 -7.36 -14.23 12.02
N GLN A 100 -7.31 -15.09 11.01
CA GLN A 100 -7.87 -14.81 9.68
C GLN A 100 -9.40 -14.55 9.75
N THR A 101 -10.15 -15.38 10.50
CA THR A 101 -11.59 -15.14 10.73
C THR A 101 -11.85 -13.85 11.50
N LEU A 102 -11.01 -13.50 12.47
CA LEU A 102 -11.15 -12.23 13.21
C LEU A 102 -10.94 -11.02 12.30
N VAL A 103 -9.99 -11.07 11.35
CA VAL A 103 -9.82 -10.02 10.33
C VAL A 103 -11.07 -9.90 9.46
N GLN A 104 -11.60 -11.01 8.96
CA GLN A 104 -12.83 -11.01 8.15
C GLN A 104 -13.99 -10.36 8.91
N ARG A 105 -14.17 -10.70 10.21
CA ARG A 105 -15.19 -10.08 11.06
C ARG A 105 -14.94 -8.60 11.32
N ALA A 106 -13.67 -8.20 11.47
CA ALA A 106 -13.30 -6.81 11.76
C ALA A 106 -13.59 -5.84 10.60
N VAL A 107 -13.77 -6.34 9.38
CA VAL A 107 -14.09 -5.53 8.21
C VAL A 107 -15.50 -5.75 7.67
N ALA A 108 -16.24 -6.69 8.26
CA ALA A 108 -17.60 -7.01 7.86
C ALA A 108 -18.56 -5.83 8.11
N THR A 109 -19.58 -5.69 7.26
CA THR A 109 -20.69 -4.76 7.53
C THR A 109 -21.44 -5.18 8.78
N LEU A 110 -21.65 -4.24 9.70
CA LEU A 110 -22.43 -4.47 10.91
C LEU A 110 -23.93 -4.39 10.58
N HIS A 111 -24.74 -5.24 11.22
CA HIS A 111 -26.21 -5.19 11.09
C HIS A 111 -26.79 -3.81 11.45
N SER A 112 -26.13 -3.07 12.34
CA SER A 112 -26.52 -1.71 12.75
C SER A 112 -26.20 -0.63 11.71
N SER A 113 -25.52 -0.96 10.61
CA SER A 113 -25.08 0.00 9.58
C SER A 113 -25.16 -0.61 8.18
N PRO A 114 -26.38 -0.99 7.72
CA PRO A 114 -26.57 -1.77 6.50
C PRO A 114 -26.16 -1.05 5.21
N ASN A 115 -26.03 0.28 5.26
CA ASN A 115 -25.63 1.11 4.11
C ASN A 115 -24.10 1.16 3.92
N GLU A 116 -23.31 0.67 4.88
CA GLU A 116 -21.87 0.62 4.71
C GLU A 116 -21.45 -0.60 3.88
N PRO A 117 -20.50 -0.46 2.95
CA PRO A 117 -20.08 -1.55 2.09
C PRO A 117 -19.35 -2.64 2.89
N ASP A 118 -19.47 -3.88 2.41
CA ASP A 118 -18.78 -5.04 2.98
C ASP A 118 -17.43 -5.28 2.27
N TYR A 119 -16.51 -5.95 2.95
CA TYR A 119 -15.18 -6.27 2.43
C TYR A 119 -14.90 -7.77 2.47
N LEU A 120 -14.13 -8.23 1.50
CA LEU A 120 -13.53 -9.55 1.46
C LEU A 120 -12.05 -9.43 1.86
N ALA A 121 -11.56 -10.37 2.66
CA ALA A 121 -10.16 -10.43 3.07
C ALA A 121 -9.46 -11.60 2.38
N PHE A 122 -8.41 -11.29 1.61
CA PHE A 122 -7.56 -12.27 0.93
C PHE A 122 -6.18 -12.24 1.56
N PHE A 123 -5.61 -13.42 1.85
CA PHE A 123 -4.33 -13.54 2.54
C PHE A 123 -3.29 -14.23 1.64
N THR A 124 -2.08 -13.68 1.65
CA THR A 124 -0.89 -14.35 1.13
C THR A 124 0.09 -14.47 2.30
N LEU A 125 0.20 -15.68 2.86
CA LEU A 125 0.92 -15.94 4.11
C LEU A 125 2.19 -16.79 3.85
N PRO A 126 3.24 -16.67 4.69
CA PRO A 126 4.53 -17.29 4.41
C PRO A 126 4.48 -18.82 4.51
N THR A 127 4.84 -19.52 3.42
CA THR A 127 4.95 -20.99 3.38
C THR A 127 6.39 -21.46 3.49
N ASP A 128 7.36 -20.58 3.22
CA ASP A 128 8.80 -20.83 3.31
C ASP A 128 9.21 -21.20 4.75
N LYS A 129 9.77 -22.40 4.92
CA LYS A 129 10.17 -22.92 6.24
C LYS A 129 11.57 -22.47 6.67
N PHE A 130 12.38 -21.99 5.74
CA PHE A 130 13.79 -21.71 5.95
C PHE A 130 14.07 -20.21 6.09
N ASN A 131 13.33 -19.36 5.38
CA ASN A 131 13.53 -17.91 5.39
C ASN A 131 12.49 -17.14 6.22
N ALA A 132 11.29 -17.69 6.41
CA ALA A 132 10.23 -17.06 7.21
C ALA A 132 10.09 -17.73 8.59
N THR A 133 11.17 -17.74 9.39
CA THR A 133 11.29 -18.60 10.58
C THR A 133 10.75 -18.00 11.88
N GLY A 134 10.51 -16.70 11.97
CA GLY A 134 10.15 -16.08 13.25
C GLY A 134 8.77 -16.51 13.77
N PHE A 135 8.70 -16.79 15.08
CA PHE A 135 7.47 -17.07 15.85
C PHE A 135 6.47 -18.02 15.14
N GLY A 136 6.95 -19.11 14.53
CA GLY A 136 6.08 -20.04 13.79
C GLY A 136 5.60 -19.52 12.43
N ARG A 137 6.49 -18.82 11.69
CA ARG A 137 6.21 -18.11 10.42
C ARG A 137 5.35 -16.85 10.55
N LYS A 138 5.25 -16.31 11.75
CA LYS A 138 4.53 -15.08 12.07
C LYS A 138 5.43 -13.84 11.89
N VAL A 139 5.96 -13.63 10.68
CA VAL A 139 6.95 -12.56 10.40
C VAL A 139 6.54 -11.58 9.30
N TYR A 140 5.96 -12.06 8.21
CA TYR A 140 5.65 -11.28 7.03
C TYR A 140 4.15 -11.35 6.75
N GLY A 141 3.75 -11.76 5.55
CA GLY A 141 2.36 -11.89 5.16
C GLY A 141 1.76 -10.57 4.69
N VAL A 142 0.91 -10.64 3.68
CA VAL A 142 0.08 -9.53 3.24
C VAL A 142 -1.41 -9.92 3.30
N CYS A 143 -2.27 -8.93 3.51
CA CYS A 143 -3.72 -9.09 3.41
C CYS A 143 -4.31 -7.99 2.54
N SER A 144 -5.10 -8.37 1.55
CA SER A 144 -5.80 -7.45 0.66
C SER A 144 -7.28 -7.44 1.06
N LEU A 145 -7.73 -6.28 1.54
CA LEU A 145 -9.14 -6.03 1.84
C LEU A 145 -9.78 -5.39 0.61
N ILE A 146 -10.73 -6.09 -0.01
CA ILE A 146 -11.35 -5.70 -1.26
C ILE A 146 -12.84 -5.47 -1.04
N ARG A 147 -13.35 -4.29 -1.43
CA ARG A 147 -14.77 -3.97 -1.31
C ARG A 147 -15.60 -4.95 -2.15
N ARG A 148 -16.65 -5.53 -1.58
CA ARG A 148 -17.35 -6.67 -2.19
C ARG A 148 -18.04 -6.33 -3.51
N ASP A 149 -18.65 -5.15 -3.58
CA ASP A 149 -19.29 -4.63 -4.80
C ASP A 149 -18.28 -4.48 -5.95
N PHE A 150 -17.09 -3.95 -5.68
CA PHE A 150 -15.99 -3.86 -6.63
C PHE A 150 -15.49 -5.25 -7.05
N PHE A 151 -15.33 -6.16 -6.09
CA PHE A 151 -14.92 -7.54 -6.37
C PHE A 151 -15.84 -8.21 -7.40
N THR A 152 -17.15 -8.08 -7.21
CA THR A 152 -18.16 -8.69 -8.10
C THR A 152 -18.29 -7.93 -9.42
N SER A 153 -18.42 -6.61 -9.40
CA SER A 153 -18.64 -5.79 -10.60
C SER A 153 -17.47 -5.84 -11.56
N GLN A 154 -16.23 -5.90 -11.06
CA GLN A 154 -15.02 -5.86 -11.88
C GLN A 154 -14.41 -7.24 -12.18
N GLY A 155 -15.07 -8.33 -11.80
CA GLY A 155 -14.59 -9.69 -12.06
C GLY A 155 -13.22 -9.94 -11.43
N VAL A 156 -13.08 -9.61 -10.15
CA VAL A 156 -11.75 -9.63 -9.50
C VAL A 156 -11.26 -11.05 -9.24
N THR A 157 -10.00 -11.30 -9.61
CA THR A 157 -9.25 -12.50 -9.22
C THR A 157 -8.07 -12.10 -8.34
N VAL A 158 -7.78 -12.90 -7.31
CA VAL A 158 -6.62 -12.70 -6.43
C VAL A 158 -5.72 -13.92 -6.52
N ARG A 159 -4.45 -13.72 -6.81
CA ARG A 159 -3.45 -14.78 -6.92
C ARG A 159 -2.15 -14.40 -6.22
N ASN A 160 -1.33 -15.41 -5.96
CA ASN A 160 0.05 -15.24 -5.53
C ASN A 160 0.97 -15.19 -6.76
N VAL A 161 2.24 -14.89 -6.53
CA VAL A 161 3.32 -15.07 -7.52
C VAL A 161 4.06 -16.37 -7.21
N ASP A 162 4.50 -17.08 -8.24
CA ASP A 162 5.11 -18.41 -8.08
C ASP A 162 6.53 -18.35 -7.50
N TRP A 163 7.17 -17.19 -7.63
CA TRP A 163 8.55 -16.98 -7.22
C TRP A 163 8.69 -16.49 -5.77
N ASP A 164 7.61 -16.37 -5.00
CA ASP A 164 7.63 -15.94 -3.60
C ASP A 164 6.91 -16.91 -2.66
N ALA A 165 7.69 -17.61 -1.82
CA ALA A 165 7.18 -18.44 -0.73
C ALA A 165 7.09 -17.69 0.61
N GLU A 166 7.54 -16.43 0.68
CA GLU A 166 7.57 -15.65 1.92
C GLU A 166 6.27 -14.88 2.21
N GLY A 167 5.27 -14.96 1.32
CA GLY A 167 3.96 -14.34 1.53
C GLY A 167 4.00 -12.81 1.45
N ARG A 168 4.81 -12.27 0.53
CA ARG A 168 5.11 -10.83 0.40
C ARG A 168 4.33 -10.14 -0.71
N PHE A 169 3.77 -10.90 -1.64
CA PHE A 169 3.14 -10.35 -2.84
C PHE A 169 1.78 -10.99 -3.08
N SER A 170 0.75 -10.14 -3.23
CA SER A 170 -0.57 -10.55 -3.70
C SER A 170 -0.91 -9.73 -4.94
N VAL A 171 -1.39 -10.39 -5.99
CA VAL A 171 -1.76 -9.78 -7.27
C VAL A 171 -3.27 -9.85 -7.44
N ILE A 172 -3.89 -8.70 -7.66
CA ILE A 172 -5.35 -8.52 -7.75
C ILE A 172 -5.65 -8.05 -9.17
N GLU A 173 -6.28 -8.89 -9.97
CA GLU A 173 -6.56 -8.62 -11.38
C GLU A 173 -8.05 -8.36 -11.60
N THR A 174 -8.38 -7.37 -12.42
CA THR A 174 -9.75 -7.09 -12.87
C THR A 174 -9.95 -7.49 -14.32
N GLU A 175 -11.18 -7.79 -14.69
CA GLU A 175 -11.57 -8.03 -16.08
C GLU A 175 -11.79 -6.74 -16.88
N GLY A 176 -11.79 -5.56 -16.24
CA GLY A 176 -12.02 -4.27 -16.90
C GLY A 176 -13.46 -4.10 -17.38
N ARG A 177 -14.42 -4.26 -16.47
CA ARG A 177 -15.86 -4.18 -16.77
C ARG A 177 -16.36 -2.75 -16.58
N GLU A 178 -17.53 -2.45 -17.14
CA GLU A 178 -18.20 -1.15 -16.94
C GLU A 178 -17.36 0.06 -17.41
N GLY A 179 -16.57 -0.12 -18.49
CA GLY A 179 -15.73 0.93 -19.06
C GLY A 179 -14.38 1.13 -18.37
N TRP A 180 -14.04 0.31 -17.38
CA TRP A 180 -12.74 0.33 -16.72
C TRP A 180 -11.67 -0.37 -17.59
N PRO A 181 -10.41 0.06 -17.52
CA PRO A 181 -9.32 -0.76 -18.04
C PRO A 181 -9.19 -2.06 -17.23
N ARG A 182 -8.58 -3.08 -17.82
CA ARG A 182 -8.07 -4.23 -17.05
C ARG A 182 -6.96 -3.74 -16.14
N LEU A 183 -7.02 -4.09 -14.87
CA LEU A 183 -6.07 -3.64 -13.86
C LEU A 183 -5.37 -4.82 -13.20
N SER A 184 -4.08 -4.67 -12.90
CA SER A 184 -3.33 -5.54 -12.00
C SER A 184 -2.83 -4.70 -10.84
N ILE A 185 -3.42 -4.90 -9.66
CA ILE A 185 -3.16 -4.13 -8.44
C ILE A 185 -2.41 -5.03 -7.46
N TRP A 186 -1.22 -4.62 -7.05
CA TRP A 186 -0.33 -5.43 -6.23
C TRP A 186 -0.28 -4.91 -4.81
N ASN A 187 -0.42 -5.83 -3.86
CA ASN A 187 -0.07 -5.61 -2.46
C ASN A 187 1.37 -6.09 -2.25
N VAL A 188 2.28 -5.16 -1.99
CA VAL A 188 3.72 -5.40 -1.98
C VAL A 188 4.32 -5.21 -0.59
N TYR A 189 5.00 -6.23 -0.10
CA TYR A 189 5.93 -6.15 1.03
C TYR A 189 7.34 -6.62 0.62
N ALA A 190 8.07 -5.74 -0.05
CA ALA A 190 9.36 -6.07 -0.64
C ALA A 190 10.39 -6.48 0.42
N VAL A 191 11.36 -7.30 -0.01
CA VAL A 191 12.40 -7.85 0.86
C VAL A 191 13.21 -6.74 1.53
N ASN A 192 13.37 -6.83 2.85
CA ASN A 192 14.37 -6.05 3.56
C ASN A 192 15.76 -6.64 3.27
N GLY A 193 16.72 -5.79 2.88
CA GLY A 193 18.05 -6.23 2.51
C GLY A 193 18.94 -6.32 3.74
N THR A 194 19.49 -7.50 4.01
CA THR A 194 20.44 -7.77 5.11
C THR A 194 21.54 -8.74 4.68
N GLU A 195 22.57 -8.88 5.51
CA GLU A 195 23.65 -9.87 5.31
C GLU A 195 23.26 -11.30 5.68
N PHE A 196 22.09 -11.52 6.30
CA PHE A 196 21.60 -12.87 6.58
C PHE A 196 21.52 -13.72 5.31
N GLU A 197 21.74 -15.02 5.48
CA GLU A 197 21.63 -16.00 4.40
C GLU A 197 20.21 -16.01 3.83
N TYR A 198 20.13 -16.18 2.52
CA TYR A 198 18.92 -16.59 1.83
C TYR A 198 19.05 -18.05 1.47
N ARG A 199 18.04 -18.84 1.85
CA ARG A 199 17.99 -20.28 1.60
C ARG A 199 16.99 -20.59 0.50
N ASP A 200 17.24 -21.65 -0.24
CA ASP A 200 16.28 -22.22 -1.16
C ASP A 200 15.02 -22.66 -0.37
N PRO A 201 13.80 -22.25 -0.78
CA PRO A 201 12.58 -22.55 -0.02
C PRO A 201 12.22 -24.04 0.01
N ASP A 202 12.70 -24.82 -0.95
CA ASP A 202 12.39 -26.25 -1.09
C ASP A 202 13.48 -27.11 -0.44
N THR A 203 14.76 -26.79 -0.68
CA THR A 203 15.88 -27.61 -0.20
C THR A 203 16.53 -27.11 1.09
N GLY A 204 16.39 -25.83 1.43
CA GLY A 204 17.04 -25.18 2.57
C GLY A 204 18.53 -24.85 2.35
N GLU A 205 19.07 -25.13 1.15
CA GLU A 205 20.45 -24.80 0.78
C GLU A 205 20.67 -23.29 0.73
N VAL A 206 21.84 -22.82 1.17
CA VAL A 206 22.18 -21.39 1.11
C VAL A 206 22.42 -21.00 -0.36
N ARG A 207 21.63 -20.05 -0.87
CA ARG A 207 21.72 -19.52 -2.24
C ARG A 207 22.38 -18.15 -2.32
N GLY A 208 22.60 -17.49 -1.19
CA GLY A 208 23.20 -16.16 -1.12
C GLY A 208 22.75 -15.42 0.12
N THR A 209 22.55 -14.10 0.01
CA THR A 209 22.10 -13.25 1.11
C THR A 209 20.75 -12.59 0.82
N ARG A 210 20.11 -12.02 1.85
CA ARG A 210 18.89 -11.23 1.70
C ARG A 210 19.09 -10.00 0.80
N HIS A 211 20.29 -9.43 0.76
CA HIS A 211 20.63 -8.39 -0.21
C HIS A 211 20.52 -8.88 -1.66
N GLY A 212 21.08 -10.05 -1.96
CA GLY A 212 20.96 -10.67 -3.29
C GLY A 212 19.52 -11.00 -3.62
N ARG A 213 18.77 -11.56 -2.66
CA ARG A 213 17.34 -11.86 -2.84
C ARG A 213 16.50 -10.62 -3.15
N LYS A 214 16.80 -9.47 -2.54
CA LYS A 214 16.11 -8.21 -2.81
C LYS A 214 16.26 -7.77 -4.27
N LEU A 215 17.47 -7.82 -4.83
CA LEU A 215 17.73 -7.49 -6.24
C LEU A 215 17.02 -8.47 -7.18
N GLU A 216 17.07 -9.76 -6.84
CA GLU A 216 16.40 -10.79 -7.64
C GLU A 216 14.87 -10.62 -7.66
N VAL A 217 14.27 -10.31 -6.51
CA VAL A 217 12.83 -10.00 -6.43
C VAL A 217 12.49 -8.77 -7.26
N GLN A 218 13.31 -7.72 -7.28
CA GLN A 218 13.08 -6.56 -8.15
C GLN A 218 13.09 -6.93 -9.63
N ARG A 219 14.01 -7.82 -10.06
CA ARG A 219 14.06 -8.36 -11.42
C ARG A 219 12.79 -9.14 -11.77
N LEU A 220 12.35 -10.03 -10.87
CA LEU A 220 11.15 -10.86 -11.05
C LEU A 220 9.87 -10.02 -11.09
N MET A 221 9.74 -9.05 -10.18
CA MET A 221 8.65 -8.08 -10.19
C MET A 221 8.61 -7.31 -11.51
N ARG A 222 9.75 -6.78 -11.99
CA ARG A 222 9.81 -6.05 -13.26
C ARG A 222 9.34 -6.90 -14.43
N GLY A 223 9.81 -8.14 -14.53
CA GLY A 223 9.43 -9.06 -15.61
C GLY A 223 7.94 -9.40 -15.61
N GLU A 224 7.35 -9.58 -14.42
CA GLU A 224 5.91 -9.85 -14.32
C GLU A 224 5.07 -8.60 -14.68
N VAL A 225 5.51 -7.40 -14.27
CA VAL A 225 4.85 -6.15 -14.68
C VAL A 225 4.91 -5.96 -16.20
N GLU A 226 6.09 -6.18 -16.80
CA GLU A 226 6.29 -6.12 -18.25
C GLU A 226 5.36 -7.10 -19.00
N ARG A 227 5.24 -8.34 -18.51
CA ARG A 227 4.30 -9.33 -19.05
C ARG A 227 2.85 -8.86 -18.96
N LEU A 228 2.44 -8.36 -17.79
CA LEU A 228 1.07 -7.88 -17.56
C LEU A 228 0.72 -6.67 -18.43
N GLU A 229 1.63 -5.70 -18.57
CA GLU A 229 1.43 -4.56 -19.46
C GLU A 229 1.32 -5.00 -20.93
N ALA A 230 2.12 -5.97 -21.37
CA ALA A 230 2.02 -6.55 -22.71
C ALA A 230 0.67 -7.28 -22.95
N GLU A 231 0.06 -7.81 -21.89
CA GLU A 231 -1.29 -8.41 -21.90
C GLU A 231 -2.42 -7.38 -21.79
N GLY A 232 -2.09 -6.09 -21.75
CA GLY A 232 -3.05 -4.98 -21.74
C GLY A 232 -3.53 -4.56 -20.36
N TYR A 233 -2.86 -4.96 -19.29
CA TYR A 233 -3.18 -4.49 -17.93
C TYR A 233 -2.59 -3.11 -17.66
N GLY A 234 -3.37 -2.24 -17.03
CA GLY A 234 -2.85 -1.14 -16.24
C GLY A 234 -2.36 -1.65 -14.89
N VAL A 235 -1.12 -1.36 -14.51
CA VAL A 235 -0.51 -1.92 -13.30
C VAL A 235 -0.41 -0.88 -12.20
N VAL A 236 -0.77 -1.26 -10.97
CA VAL A 236 -0.55 -0.47 -9.75
C VAL A 236 0.25 -1.32 -8.76
N LEU A 237 1.44 -0.87 -8.38
CA LEU A 237 2.24 -1.47 -7.31
C LEU A 237 2.08 -0.64 -6.03
N ALA A 238 1.54 -1.23 -4.97
CA ALA A 238 1.21 -0.50 -3.76
C ALA A 238 1.64 -1.24 -2.49
N GLY A 239 2.36 -0.54 -1.61
CA GLY A 239 2.86 -1.08 -0.34
C GLY A 239 4.30 -0.68 -0.04
N ASP A 240 4.93 -1.44 0.85
CA ASP A 240 6.27 -1.19 1.36
C ASP A 240 7.33 -1.78 0.41
N MET A 241 8.03 -0.90 -0.31
CA MET A 241 9.12 -1.27 -1.22
C MET A 241 10.46 -1.43 -0.47
N ASN A 242 10.51 -1.05 0.81
CA ASN A 242 11.71 -1.06 1.65
C ASN A 242 12.88 -0.27 1.03
N ILE A 243 12.60 0.78 0.25
CA ILE A 243 13.59 1.61 -0.46
C ILE A 243 13.12 3.06 -0.47
N ALA A 244 13.93 3.96 0.07
CA ALA A 244 13.82 5.40 -0.19
C ALA A 244 14.52 5.75 -1.51
N ARG A 245 13.81 6.41 -2.44
CA ARG A 245 14.24 6.57 -3.84
C ARG A 245 15.34 7.61 -4.02
N ASP A 246 15.26 8.75 -3.34
CA ASP A 246 16.28 9.81 -3.45
C ASP A 246 16.40 10.67 -2.18
N GLY A 247 17.21 11.74 -2.23
CA GLY A 247 17.53 12.58 -1.07
C GLY A 247 16.32 13.20 -0.38
N ARG A 248 15.20 13.37 -1.10
CA ARG A 248 13.95 13.91 -0.55
C ARG A 248 13.23 12.90 0.33
N ASP A 249 13.50 11.61 0.13
CA ASP A 249 12.84 10.47 0.76
C ASP A 249 13.52 9.99 2.05
N GLY A 250 14.53 10.71 2.55
CA GLY A 250 15.16 10.41 3.85
C GLY A 250 15.37 11.67 4.70
N TRP A 251 15.30 11.51 6.01
CA TRP A 251 15.60 12.53 7.02
C TRP A 251 16.33 11.91 8.23
N PRO A 252 17.38 12.53 8.79
CA PRO A 252 18.02 13.81 8.38
C PRO A 252 18.78 13.70 7.05
N GLY A 253 18.95 12.49 6.53
CA GLY A 253 19.50 12.25 5.21
C GLY A 253 19.11 10.86 4.72
N LEU A 254 19.36 10.62 3.45
CA LEU A 254 19.11 9.33 2.83
C LEU A 254 20.11 8.28 3.31
N ARG A 255 19.65 7.07 3.64
CA ARG A 255 20.54 5.98 4.05
C ARG A 255 21.49 5.58 2.91
N THR A 256 22.79 5.62 3.19
CA THR A 256 23.86 5.26 2.24
C THR A 256 24.74 4.11 2.74
N ARG A 257 24.58 3.68 3.99
CA ARG A 257 25.31 2.55 4.58
C ARG A 257 24.37 1.49 5.15
N PRO A 258 24.64 0.20 4.90
CA PRO A 258 25.73 -0.32 4.08
C PRO A 258 25.54 0.02 2.57
N ALA A 259 26.60 -0.13 1.77
CA ALA A 259 26.61 0.27 0.35
C ALA A 259 25.49 -0.41 -0.49
N GLN A 260 25.02 -1.54 0.00
CA GLN A 260 23.91 -2.33 -0.52
C GLN A 260 22.62 -1.50 -0.57
N HIS A 261 22.39 -0.54 0.33
CA HIS A 261 21.24 0.36 0.22
C HIS A 261 21.30 1.22 -1.06
N MET A 262 22.48 1.71 -1.43
CA MET A 262 22.66 2.49 -2.65
C MET A 262 22.48 1.62 -3.90
N ARG A 263 23.02 0.39 -3.89
CA ARG A 263 22.85 -0.57 -5.00
C ARG A 263 21.39 -0.93 -5.21
N ASN A 264 20.68 -1.31 -4.14
CA ASN A 264 19.26 -1.66 -4.19
C ASN A 264 18.39 -0.50 -4.67
N ARG A 265 18.71 0.73 -4.27
CA ARG A 265 18.01 1.93 -4.73
C ARG A 265 18.24 2.17 -6.21
N ARG A 266 19.49 2.12 -6.67
CA ARG A 266 19.82 2.30 -8.08
C ARG A 266 19.08 1.28 -8.94
N ASP A 267 19.13 0.01 -8.53
CA ASP A 267 18.45 -1.10 -9.20
C ASP A 267 16.93 -0.87 -9.32
N PHE A 268 16.30 -0.46 -8.22
CA PHE A 268 14.88 -0.13 -8.17
C PHE A 268 14.54 1.07 -9.07
N VAL A 269 15.36 2.12 -9.04
CA VAL A 269 15.14 3.31 -9.88
C VAL A 269 15.25 2.98 -11.36
N GLU A 270 16.32 2.28 -11.76
CA GLU A 270 16.55 1.90 -13.15
C GLU A 270 15.42 1.01 -13.67
N LYS A 271 15.00 -0.01 -12.92
CA LYS A 271 13.96 -0.96 -13.36
C LYS A 271 12.56 -0.35 -13.42
N PHE A 272 12.15 0.37 -12.38
CA PHE A 272 10.74 0.80 -12.26
C PHE A 272 10.50 2.21 -12.78
N PHE A 273 11.47 3.11 -12.70
CA PHE A 273 11.30 4.52 -13.07
C PHE A 273 12.18 4.95 -14.25
N GLY A 274 13.12 4.11 -14.71
CA GLY A 274 13.94 4.41 -15.88
C GLY A 274 13.14 4.36 -17.18
N ASP A 275 13.41 5.30 -18.09
CA ASP A 275 12.79 5.37 -19.43
C ASP A 275 13.62 4.70 -20.54
N GLY A 276 14.78 4.12 -20.20
CA GLY A 276 15.67 3.43 -21.13
C GLY A 276 15.39 1.94 -21.26
N GLU A 277 16.25 1.25 -22.01
CA GLU A 277 16.17 -0.21 -22.18
C GLU A 277 16.24 -0.92 -20.81
N GLY A 278 15.24 -1.75 -20.53
CA GLY A 278 15.12 -2.47 -19.26
C GLY A 278 14.42 -1.71 -18.12
N GLY A 279 14.00 -0.46 -18.35
CA GLY A 279 13.17 0.32 -17.43
C GLY A 279 11.70 0.36 -17.86
N LEU A 280 10.79 0.30 -16.88
CA LEU A 280 9.34 0.35 -17.11
C LEU A 280 8.80 1.79 -17.22
N GLY A 281 9.58 2.78 -16.77
CA GLY A 281 9.19 4.19 -16.64
C GLY A 281 7.83 4.42 -15.97
N MET A 282 7.53 3.62 -14.95
CA MET A 282 6.33 3.76 -14.13
C MET A 282 6.30 5.13 -13.43
N CYS A 283 5.12 5.54 -13.00
CA CYS A 283 4.87 6.80 -12.32
C CYS A 283 4.84 6.61 -10.80
N ASP A 284 5.71 7.33 -10.09
CA ASP A 284 5.60 7.52 -8.63
C ASP A 284 4.46 8.51 -8.36
N THR A 285 3.27 7.99 -8.03
CA THR A 285 2.04 8.80 -7.98
C THR A 285 2.12 9.95 -7.00
N PHE A 286 2.80 9.77 -5.86
CA PHE A 286 3.03 10.86 -4.90
C PHE A 286 3.90 11.96 -5.50
N ARG A 287 4.98 11.61 -6.19
CA ARG A 287 5.86 12.60 -6.83
C ARG A 287 5.19 13.31 -7.98
N GLU A 288 4.30 12.65 -8.71
CA GLU A 288 3.49 13.28 -9.74
C GLU A 288 2.58 14.37 -9.17
N MET A 289 1.96 14.12 -8.01
CA MET A 289 0.97 15.03 -7.42
C MET A 289 1.57 16.11 -6.50
N GLU A 290 2.66 15.80 -5.81
CA GLU A 290 3.22 16.64 -4.74
C GLU A 290 4.65 17.11 -5.06
N GLY A 291 5.20 16.75 -6.22
CA GLY A 291 6.48 17.23 -6.74
C GLY A 291 7.64 17.04 -5.75
N GLU A 292 8.23 18.14 -5.31
CA GLU A 292 9.41 18.19 -4.44
C GLU A 292 9.11 18.02 -2.95
N ALA A 293 7.84 17.83 -2.55
CA ALA A 293 7.46 17.74 -1.14
C ALA A 293 8.24 16.64 -0.40
N ARG A 294 8.75 16.95 0.79
CA ARG A 294 9.41 15.99 1.67
C ARG A 294 8.40 15.47 2.68
N ARG A 295 7.90 14.26 2.45
CA ARG A 295 7.01 13.53 3.37
C ARG A 295 7.46 12.07 3.45
N TYR A 296 7.24 11.46 4.59
CA TYR A 296 7.81 10.16 4.94
C TYR A 296 6.72 9.19 5.37
N THR A 297 7.01 7.91 5.18
CA THR A 297 6.05 6.85 5.47
C THR A 297 6.49 5.99 6.64
N TYR A 298 7.80 5.84 6.87
CA TYR A 298 8.38 5.08 7.96
C TYR A 298 8.99 5.98 9.04
N TYR A 299 8.65 5.67 10.30
CA TYR A 299 9.07 6.36 11.51
C TYR A 299 9.57 5.34 12.54
N PRO A 300 10.90 5.23 12.77
CA PRO A 300 11.47 4.27 13.70
C PRO A 300 10.88 4.39 15.10
N ARG A 301 10.57 3.24 15.73
CA ARG A 301 10.15 3.21 17.13
C ARG A 301 11.28 3.65 18.05
N GLY A 302 10.94 4.33 19.13
CA GLY A 302 11.91 4.81 20.13
C GLY A 302 12.69 6.05 19.71
N VAL A 303 12.45 6.58 18.50
CA VAL A 303 12.94 7.87 18.03
C VAL A 303 11.78 8.86 18.09
N LYS A 304 12.05 10.12 18.46
CA LYS A 304 11.01 11.15 18.47
C LYS A 304 10.48 11.35 17.05
N TRP A 305 9.16 11.53 16.93
CA TRP A 305 8.50 11.73 15.64
C TRP A 305 9.19 12.84 14.83
N GLY A 306 9.52 12.53 13.57
CA GLY A 306 10.16 13.48 12.66
C GLY A 306 11.68 13.60 12.77
N GLU A 307 12.33 12.98 13.78
CA GLU A 307 13.81 13.09 13.91
C GLU A 307 14.57 12.16 12.96
N SER A 308 13.99 11.01 12.60
CA SER A 308 14.54 10.08 11.61
C SER A 308 13.38 9.48 10.83
N CYS A 309 13.40 9.58 9.51
CA CYS A 309 12.27 9.15 8.69
C CYS A 309 12.73 8.71 7.29
N ASP A 310 11.99 7.78 6.69
CA ASP A 310 12.17 7.39 5.29
C ASP A 310 10.81 7.29 4.57
N ARG A 311 10.76 7.59 3.28
CA ARG A 311 9.62 7.25 2.41
C ARG A 311 9.94 5.94 1.70
N VAL A 312 9.37 4.85 2.20
CA VAL A 312 9.59 3.48 1.67
C VAL A 312 8.32 2.81 1.18
N ASP A 313 7.16 3.41 1.47
CA ASP A 313 5.86 2.95 1.02
C ASP A 313 5.41 3.79 -0.18
N TYR A 314 4.85 3.13 -1.20
CA TYR A 314 4.51 3.75 -2.46
C TYR A 314 3.13 3.29 -2.94
N ALA A 315 2.51 4.14 -3.76
CA ALA A 315 1.63 3.71 -4.83
C ALA A 315 2.29 4.12 -6.15
N ILE A 316 2.64 3.15 -6.98
CA ILE A 316 3.31 3.33 -8.27
C ILE A 316 2.35 2.84 -9.34
N CYS A 317 2.17 3.57 -10.45
CA CYS A 317 1.29 3.12 -11.53
C CYS A 317 2.02 3.04 -12.87
N SER A 318 1.55 2.18 -13.77
CA SER A 318 2.05 2.12 -15.15
C SER A 318 1.87 3.46 -15.86
N LYS A 319 2.65 3.67 -16.94
CA LYS A 319 2.53 4.85 -17.80
C LYS A 319 1.10 5.07 -18.29
N ALA A 320 0.42 3.98 -18.65
CA ALA A 320 -0.95 4.00 -19.17
C ALA A 320 -1.97 4.56 -18.14
N LEU A 321 -1.73 4.37 -16.84
CA LEU A 321 -2.64 4.83 -15.79
C LEU A 321 -2.36 6.26 -15.32
N LYS A 322 -1.21 6.84 -15.69
CA LYS A 322 -0.82 8.19 -15.23
C LYS A 322 -1.86 9.25 -15.57
N GLY A 323 -2.47 9.19 -16.76
CA GLY A 323 -3.49 10.15 -17.18
C GLY A 323 -4.82 10.07 -16.41
N ALA A 324 -5.07 8.94 -15.74
CA ALA A 324 -6.25 8.73 -14.91
C ALA A 324 -6.01 9.10 -13.44
N LEU A 325 -4.76 9.35 -13.02
CA LEU A 325 -4.43 9.69 -11.64
C LEU A 325 -5.04 11.05 -11.27
N THR A 326 -5.90 11.07 -10.25
CA THR A 326 -6.59 12.29 -9.79
C THR A 326 -6.12 12.75 -8.41
N GLU A 327 -5.70 11.81 -7.57
CA GLU A 327 -5.17 12.10 -6.23
C GLU A 327 -4.09 11.10 -5.87
N ALA A 328 -3.07 11.53 -5.13
CA ALA A 328 -2.13 10.64 -4.47
C ALA A 328 -1.54 11.32 -3.24
N GLY A 329 -1.18 10.53 -2.23
CA GLY A 329 -0.69 11.10 -0.99
C GLY A 329 -0.31 10.06 0.04
N MET A 330 -0.06 10.57 1.23
CA MET A 330 0.19 9.77 2.43
C MET A 330 -0.45 10.43 3.64
N LEU A 331 -0.94 9.60 4.55
CA LEU A 331 -1.62 10.03 5.76
C LEU A 331 -0.61 10.31 6.87
N ASN A 332 0.22 11.34 6.66
CA ASN A 332 1.42 11.61 7.47
C ASN A 332 1.10 12.24 8.85
N SER A 333 0.57 11.46 9.78
CA SER A 333 0.38 11.85 11.18
C SER A 333 0.50 10.66 12.12
N GLU A 334 0.82 10.90 13.40
CA GLU A 334 0.85 9.84 14.42
C GLU A 334 -0.50 9.13 14.57
N GLN A 335 -1.61 9.86 14.41
CA GLN A 335 -2.95 9.28 14.47
C GLN A 335 -3.18 8.25 13.37
N GLU A 336 -2.77 8.56 12.14
CA GLU A 336 -2.95 7.68 10.98
C GLU A 336 -1.92 6.56 10.92
N ARG A 337 -0.72 6.77 11.50
CA ARG A 337 0.24 5.69 11.77
C ARG A 337 -0.34 4.62 12.71
N GLY A 338 -1.18 5.05 13.65
CA GLY A 338 -1.74 4.18 14.67
C GLY A 338 -0.64 3.38 15.41
N PRO A 339 -0.82 2.05 15.59
CA PRO A 339 0.14 1.22 16.32
C PRO A 339 1.35 0.77 15.48
N SER A 340 1.38 1.08 14.17
CA SER A 340 2.49 0.74 13.27
C SER A 340 3.66 1.71 13.45
N ASP A 341 4.78 1.45 12.80
CA ASP A 341 5.85 2.41 12.49
C ASP A 341 5.69 3.04 11.11
N HIS A 342 4.69 2.63 10.32
CA HIS A 342 4.39 3.22 9.02
C HIS A 342 3.05 3.97 8.99
N VAL A 343 2.96 5.02 8.16
CA VAL A 343 1.70 5.67 7.79
C VAL A 343 1.17 5.13 6.45
N PRO A 344 -0.15 5.10 6.24
CA PRO A 344 -0.74 4.71 4.97
C PRO A 344 -0.39 5.65 3.81
N VAL A 345 -0.25 5.08 2.61
CA VAL A 345 -0.18 5.79 1.32
C VAL A 345 -1.44 5.50 0.50
N PHE A 346 -1.79 6.39 -0.43
CA PHE A 346 -2.96 6.19 -1.29
C PHE A 346 -2.78 6.78 -2.69
N ALA A 347 -3.58 6.26 -3.61
CA ALA A 347 -3.81 6.82 -4.94
C ALA A 347 -5.28 6.65 -5.35
N THR A 348 -5.82 7.66 -6.03
CA THR A 348 -7.14 7.66 -6.67
C THR A 348 -6.96 7.81 -8.18
N PHE A 349 -7.66 6.99 -8.95
CA PHE A 349 -7.72 7.07 -10.40
C PHE A 349 -9.16 7.27 -10.85
N ASP A 350 -9.40 8.06 -11.89
CA ASP A 350 -10.72 8.22 -12.53
C ASP A 350 -10.67 7.80 -14.00
N PHE A 351 -11.48 6.79 -14.33
CA PHE A 351 -11.60 6.23 -15.67
C PHE A 351 -12.81 6.80 -16.44
N GLY A 352 -13.60 7.69 -15.83
CA GLY A 352 -14.81 8.28 -16.40
C GLY A 352 -14.56 9.34 -17.48
N HIS A 353 -13.30 9.72 -17.69
CA HIS A 353 -12.90 10.69 -18.70
C HIS A 353 -12.08 10.02 -19.79
N SER A 354 -12.74 9.43 -20.79
CA SER A 354 -12.15 9.37 -22.12
C SER A 354 -12.00 10.81 -22.61
N ARG A 355 -10.83 11.43 -22.36
CA ARG A 355 -10.46 12.65 -23.09
C ARG A 355 -10.36 12.23 -24.55
N GLY A 356 -11.47 12.42 -25.28
CA GLY A 356 -11.53 12.32 -26.72
C GLY A 356 -10.44 13.20 -27.29
N GLY A 357 -9.36 12.56 -27.75
CA GLY A 357 -8.42 13.15 -28.69
C GLY A 357 -9.13 13.31 -30.03
N SER A 358 -10.13 14.18 -30.12
CA SER A 358 -10.48 14.81 -31.37
C SER A 358 -9.29 15.70 -31.72
N LYS A 359 -8.30 15.13 -32.41
CA LYS A 359 -7.53 15.91 -33.36
C LYS A 359 -8.58 16.63 -34.19
N LYS A 360 -8.71 17.96 -34.02
CA LYS A 360 -9.27 18.81 -35.06
C LYS A 360 -8.39 18.60 -36.27
N ILE A 361 -8.77 17.62 -37.10
CA ILE A 361 -8.40 17.61 -38.50
C ILE A 361 -8.96 18.92 -39.02
N LYS A 362 -8.08 19.87 -39.34
CA LYS A 362 -8.45 20.97 -40.21
C LYS A 362 -8.92 20.32 -41.50
N GLN A 363 -10.23 20.35 -41.72
CA GLN A 363 -10.78 20.23 -43.06
C GLN A 363 -10.29 21.49 -43.79
N ASP A 364 -9.27 21.31 -44.62
CA ASP A 364 -9.03 22.23 -45.72
C ASP A 364 -10.18 21.99 -46.71
N ASP A 365 -11.16 22.89 -46.69
CA ASP A 365 -12.23 22.91 -47.69
C ASP A 365 -11.73 23.72 -48.90
N PRO A 366 -11.76 23.16 -50.12
CA PRO A 366 -11.35 23.84 -51.34
C PRO A 366 -12.54 24.60 -51.94
N GLY A 367 -12.39 25.90 -52.22
CA GLY A 367 -13.29 26.54 -53.18
C GLY A 367 -13.53 28.03 -53.02
N GLY A 368 -13.04 28.78 -54.00
CA GLY A 368 -13.90 29.70 -54.74
C GLY A 368 -14.07 31.11 -54.18
N GLY A 369 -13.20 32.01 -54.62
CA GLY A 369 -13.44 33.46 -54.60
C GLY A 369 -12.77 34.10 -55.80
N MET A 370 -13.44 34.10 -56.95
CA MET A 370 -13.18 35.08 -58.01
C MET A 370 -13.61 36.44 -57.46
N GLU A 371 -12.69 37.40 -57.41
CA GLU A 371 -13.03 38.82 -57.47
C GLU A 371 -12.11 39.49 -58.51
N ASN A 372 -12.78 40.13 -59.47
CA ASN A 372 -12.22 41.06 -60.44
C ASN A 372 -11.91 42.41 -59.78
N SER A 373 -11.03 43.19 -60.44
CA SER A 373 -10.61 44.61 -60.26
C SER A 373 -9.14 44.71 -59.83
N GLU A 374 -8.21 45.36 -60.54
CA GLU A 374 -8.19 46.25 -61.73
C GLU A 374 -7.01 45.87 -62.64
#